data_AF-A0ABD0Q340-F1
#
_entry.id   AF-A0ABD0Q340-F1
#
_cell.length_a   1.000
_cell.length_b   1.000
_cell.length_c   1.000
_cell.angle_alpha   90.00
_cell.angle_beta   90.00
_cell.angle_gamma   90.00
#
_symmetry.space_group_name_H-M   'P 1'
#
loop_
_entity.id
_entity.type
_entity.pdbx_description
1 polymer ?
#
loop_
_entity_poly.entity_id
_entity_poly.type
_entity_poly.pdbx_seq_one_letter_code
_entity_poly.pdbx_strand_id
1 'polypeptide(L)' 'GLGAPVGTMLGGSKDFIQGAVRARKVLGGGMRQLGVLAAAGKIALSDMIGRLEEDHRNARSFAQ' A
#
# COMPACT_ATOMS: atom_id res chain seq x y z
N GLY A 1 5.00 6.14 8.25
CA GLY A 1 4.38 5.22 7.26
C GLY A 1 3.78 6.04 6.10
N LEU A 2 3.21 5.40 5.06
CA LEU A 2 2.74 6.14 3.87
C LEU A 2 1.38 6.85 4.03
N GLY A 3 0.56 6.50 5.03
CA GLY A 3 -0.64 7.27 5.39
C GLY A 3 -1.90 7.02 4.53
N ALA A 4 -1.91 6.03 3.62
CA ALA A 4 -3.15 5.61 2.95
C ALA A 4 -4.13 4.95 3.95
N PRO A 5 -5.45 5.18 3.83
CA PRO A 5 -6.41 4.71 4.82
C PRO A 5 -6.59 3.18 4.82
N VAL A 6 -6.56 2.56 3.64
CA VAL A 6 -6.68 1.10 3.45
C VAL A 6 -5.90 0.69 2.21
N GLY A 7 -5.28 -0.48 2.25
CA GLY A 7 -4.79 -1.18 1.07
C GLY A 7 -3.37 -1.73 1.21
N THR A 8 -3.08 -2.71 0.37
CA THR A 8 -1.74 -3.30 0.17
C THR A 8 -1.55 -3.54 -1.31
N MET A 9 -0.30 -3.46 -1.78
CA MET A 9 0.05 -3.82 -3.16
C MET A 9 0.87 -5.10 -3.18
N LEU A 10 0.58 -5.95 -4.17
CA LEU A 10 1.37 -7.13 -4.49
C LEU A 10 1.93 -6.95 -5.90
N GLY A 11 3.25 -6.98 -6.04
CA GLY A 11 3.96 -6.88 -7.31
C GLY A 11 4.76 -8.15 -7.61
N GLY A 12 4.93 -8.48 -8.89
CA GLY A 12 5.66 -9.66 -9.33
C GLY A 12 5.51 -9.89 -10.84
N SER A 13 5.93 -11.07 -11.33
CA SER A 13 5.77 -11.43 -12.74
C SER A 13 4.30 -11.54 -13.15
N LYS A 14 4.04 -11.46 -14.46
CA LYS A 14 2.67 -11.56 -15.00
C LYS A 14 1.98 -12.86 -14.58
N ASP A 15 2.67 -13.99 -14.68
CA ASP A 15 2.11 -15.31 -14.34
C ASP A 15 1.80 -15.41 -12.84
N PHE A 16 2.68 -14.85 -11.99
CA PHE A 16 2.45 -14.76 -10.55
C PHE A 16 1.21 -13.92 -10.23
N ILE A 17 1.08 -12.74 -10.85
CA ILE A 17 -0.05 -11.84 -10.64
C ILE A 17 -1.37 -12.46 -11.12
N GLN A 18 -1.36 -13.22 -12.22
CA GLN A 18 -2.57 -13.94 -12.67
C GLN A 18 -3.06 -14.93 -11.61
N GLY A 19 -2.16 -15.71 -11.01
CA GLY A 19 -2.48 -16.59 -9.89
C GLY A 19 -3.01 -15.82 -8.67
N ALA A 20 -2.34 -14.71 -8.32
CA ALA A 20 -2.73 -13.87 -7.20
C ALA A 20 -4.11 -13.22 -7.38
N VAL A 21 -4.47 -12.78 -8.59
CA VAL A 21 -5.79 -12.21 -8.90
C VAL A 21 -6.89 -13.25 -8.69
N ARG A 22 -6.64 -14.51 -9.08
CA ARG A 22 -7.57 -15.61 -8.82
C ARG A 22 -7.72 -15.85 -7.32
N ALA A 23 -6.60 -15.97 -6.59
CA ALA A 23 -6.61 -16.16 -5.14
C ALA A 23 -7.35 -15.02 -4.42
N ARG A 24 -7.08 -13.76 -4.79
CA ARG A 24 -7.76 -12.57 -4.26
C ARG A 24 -9.29 -12.68 -4.41
N LYS A 25 -9.78 -13.19 -5.54
CA LYS A 25 -11.22 -13.36 -5.77
C LYS A 25 -11.81 -14.47 -4.90
N VAL A 26 -11.11 -15.61 -4.79
CA VAL A 26 -11.53 -16.76 -3.95
C VAL A 26 -11.60 -16.37 -2.47
N LEU A 27 -10.66 -15.54 -2.01
CA LEU A 27 -10.60 -15.06 -0.62
C LEU A 27 -11.52 -13.86 -0.33
N GLY A 28 -12.35 -13.43 -1.29
CA GLY A 28 -13.31 -12.33 -1.11
C GLY A 28 -12.75 -10.91 -1.30
N GLY A 29 -11.50 -10.75 -1.73
CA GLY A 29 -10.86 -9.45 -1.99
C GLY A 29 -11.24 -8.77 -3.32
N GLY A 30 -12.26 -9.27 -4.03
CA GLY A 30 -12.72 -8.77 -5.32
C GLY A 30 -13.67 -7.57 -5.22
N MET A 31 -13.25 -6.45 -4.64
CA MET A 31 -14.11 -5.27 -4.48
C MET A 31 -14.32 -4.51 -5.80
N ARG A 32 -15.46 -3.81 -5.95
CA ARG A 32 -15.85 -3.13 -7.20
C ARG A 32 -15.46 -1.65 -7.24
N GLN A 33 -15.86 -0.86 -6.24
CA GLN A 33 -15.66 0.60 -6.21
C GLN A 33 -14.35 1.01 -5.51
N LEU A 34 -13.26 0.30 -5.82
CA LEU A 34 -11.94 0.48 -5.17
C LEU A 34 -11.20 1.76 -5.60
N GLY A 35 -11.68 2.47 -6.63
CA GLY A 35 -10.97 3.60 -7.24
C GLY A 35 -10.62 4.74 -6.29
N VAL A 36 -11.53 5.08 -5.35
CA VAL A 36 -11.29 6.13 -4.35
C VAL A 36 -10.15 5.75 -3.40
N LEU A 37 -10.12 4.50 -2.94
CA LEU A 37 -9.04 4.00 -2.08
C LEU A 37 -7.72 3.89 -2.85
N ALA A 38 -7.77 3.46 -4.12
CA ALA A 38 -6.60 3.40 -4.98
C ALA A 38 -5.99 4.80 -5.23
N ALA A 39 -6.83 5.84 -5.36
CA ALA A 39 -6.36 7.21 -5.49
C ALA A 39 -5.60 7.68 -4.24
N ALA A 40 -6.11 7.35 -3.04
CA ALA A 40 -5.40 7.63 -1.79
C ALA A 40 -4.05 6.89 -1.72
N GLY A 41 -4.00 5.63 -2.17
CA GLY A 41 -2.74 4.88 -2.29
C GLY A 41 -1.74 5.51 -3.26
N LYS A 42 -2.22 6.06 -4.38
CA LYS A 42 -1.37 6.77 -5.36
C LYS A 42 -0.75 8.04 -4.76
N ILE A 43 -1.54 8.85 -4.04
CA ILE A 43 -1.05 10.05 -3.32
C ILE A 43 -0.01 9.63 -2.28
N ALA A 44 -0.30 8.60 -1.49
CA ALA A 44 0.61 8.09 -0.47
C ALA A 44 1.98 7.67 -1.05
N LEU A 45 2.00 7.04 -2.23
CA LEU A 45 3.27 6.67 -2.90
C LEU A 45 3.99 7.85 -3.54
N SER A 46 3.26 8.87 -3.99
CA SER A 46 3.86 10.01 -4.70
C SER A 46 4.44 11.03 -3.71
N ASP A 47 3.73 11.28 -2.61
CA ASP A 47 3.97 12.47 -1.78
C ASP A 47 4.50 12.12 -0.37
N MET A 48 4.20 10.93 0.14
CA MET A 48 4.48 10.59 1.56
C MET A 48 5.81 9.86 1.77
N ILE A 49 6.46 9.35 0.71
CA ILE A 49 7.74 8.61 0.83
C ILE A 49 8.81 9.46 1.51
N GLY A 50 8.96 10.73 1.10
CA GLY A 50 9.98 11.63 1.66
C GLY A 50 9.81 11.91 3.15
N ARG A 51 8.58 11.79 3.68
CA ARG A 51 8.30 12.03 5.10
C ARG A 51 8.68 10.87 6.01
N LEU A 52 8.95 9.68 5.47
CA LEU A 52 9.39 8.54 6.26
C LEU A 52 10.71 8.80 7.00
N GLU A 53 11.57 9.66 6.46
CA GLU A 53 12.80 10.05 7.14
C GLU A 53 12.54 10.77 8.47
N GLU A 54 11.51 11.63 8.50
CA GLU A 54 11.10 12.33 9.71
C GLU A 54 10.63 11.34 10.79
N ASP A 55 9.78 10.38 10.40
CA ASP A 55 9.34 9.31 11.29
C ASP A 55 10.54 8.53 11.87
N HIS A 56 11.53 8.20 11.04
CA HIS A 56 12.75 7.51 11.49
C HIS A 56 13.59 8.37 12.45
N ARG A 57 13.70 9.68 12.22
CA ARG A 57 14.40 10.59 13.15
C ARG A 57 13.67 10.67 14.49
N ASN A 58 12.36 10.87 14.48
CA ASN A 58 11.55 10.95 15.69
C ASN A 58 11.64 9.66 16.51
N ALA A 59 11.57 8.50 15.85
CA ALA A 59 11.72 7.20 16.51
C ALA A 59 13.10 7.03 17.16
N ARG A 60 14.18 7.48 16.51
CA ARG A 60 15.54 7.47 17.10
C ARG A 60 15.66 8.39 18.30
N SER A 61 15.14 9.61 18.22
CA SER A 61 15.17 10.57 19.33
C SER A 61 14.36 10.08 20.53
N PHE A 62 13.23 9.40 20.30
CA PHE A 62 12.41 8.84 21.38
C PHE A 62 13.08 7.68 22.13
N ALA A 63 13.98 6.95 21.47
CA ALA A 63 14.66 5.78 22.04
C ALA A 63 15.93 6.13 22.86
N GLN A 64 16.30 7.41 22.94
CA GLN A 64 17.41 7.93 23.76
C GLN A 64 16.90 8.43 25.11
#